data_AF-A0A2V9H2R6-F1
#
_entry.id   AF-A0A2V9H2R6-F1
#
_cell.length_a   1.000
_cell.length_b   1.000
_cell.length_c   1.000
_cell.angle_alpha   90.00
_cell.angle_beta   90.00
_cell.angle_gamma   90.00
#
_symmetry.space_group_name_H-M   'P 1'
#
loop_
_entity.id
_entity.type
_entity.pdbx_description
1 polymer ?
#
loop_
_entity_poly.entity_id
_entity_poly.type
_entity_poly.pdbx_seq_one_letter_code
_entity_poly.pdbx_strand_id
1 'polypeptide(L)'
;MRIYRGAMTTTSEDREKKTYIVRNEDSTPRTLVIEHPARPEWKLREDGAKPEEKAAGLYRFRLGVEAKKTERLVVNEAKPLYSQYTLNGVTNEEIDLLLRQKSINADIEKSLRTITAQKKVVADFDGALKDQQKAMDQIFTDQARLRENMKALKGSAEERTLLQRYTKQLDEEETQLDAIRRTKQDTEVQQKLANSVLQNMIQELQMDVTL
;
A
#
# COMPACT_ATOMS: atom_id res chain seq x y z
N MET A 1 13.15 -9.39 3.60
CA MET A 1 12.35 -8.39 2.85
C MET A 1 13.27 -7.60 1.95
N ARG A 2 12.85 -7.32 0.71
CA ARG A 2 13.64 -6.58 -0.26
C ARG A 2 12.81 -5.47 -0.91
N ILE A 3 13.37 -4.26 -1.02
CA ILE A 3 12.83 -3.15 -1.80
C ILE A 3 13.77 -2.89 -2.97
N TYR A 4 13.22 -2.84 -4.17
CA TYR A 4 13.99 -2.54 -5.37
C TYR A 4 13.09 -1.95 -6.46
N ARG A 5 13.49 -0.79 -7.01
CA ARG A 5 12.83 -0.13 -8.16
C ARG A 5 11.31 -0.01 -8.00
N GLY A 6 10.85 0.55 -6.88
CA GLY A 6 9.42 0.78 -6.65
C GLY A 6 8.59 -0.45 -6.29
N ALA A 7 9.22 -1.62 -6.13
CA ALA A 7 8.57 -2.82 -5.61
C ALA A 7 9.17 -3.22 -4.25
N MET A 8 8.30 -3.62 -3.33
CA MET A 8 8.67 -4.22 -2.05
C MET A 8 8.19 -5.66 -2.04
N THR A 9 9.12 -6.60 -1.83
CA THR A 9 8.83 -8.02 -1.68
C THR A 9 9.07 -8.44 -0.23
N THR A 10 8.03 -8.96 0.41
CA THR A 10 8.14 -9.63 1.70
C THR A 10 8.14 -11.14 1.48
N THR A 11 8.95 -11.84 2.27
CA THR A 11 8.94 -13.30 2.35
C THR A 11 8.57 -13.65 3.77
N SER A 12 7.49 -14.41 3.92
CA SER A 12 7.08 -15.01 5.18
C SER A 12 6.94 -16.52 5.00
N GLU A 13 6.64 -17.24 6.07
CA GLU A 13 6.38 -18.67 6.01
C GLU A 13 5.15 -19.01 6.84
N ASP A 14 4.23 -19.78 6.26
CA ASP A 14 3.25 -20.50 7.05
C ASP A 14 3.92 -21.70 7.69
N ARG A 15 3.66 -21.92 8.97
CA ARG A 15 4.22 -23.03 9.73
C ARG A 15 3.10 -23.89 10.28
N GLU A 16 3.23 -25.20 10.09
CA GLU A 16 2.29 -26.16 10.64
C GLU A 16 3.03 -27.24 11.42
N LYS A 17 2.41 -27.62 12.53
CA LYS A 17 2.91 -28.67 13.43
C LYS A 17 1.85 -29.75 13.57
N LYS A 18 2.19 -30.95 13.10
CA LYS A 18 1.34 -32.14 13.29
C LYS A 18 2.00 -33.08 14.29
N THR A 19 1.30 -33.36 15.39
CA THR A 19 1.79 -34.26 16.44
C THR A 19 1.02 -35.56 16.42
N TYR A 20 1.72 -36.66 16.16
CA TYR A 20 1.21 -38.01 16.33
C TYR A 20 1.59 -38.50 17.72
N ILE A 21 0.61 -39.00 18.47
CA ILE A 21 0.81 -39.54 19.82
C ILE A 21 0.43 -41.01 19.75
N VAL A 22 1.38 -41.87 20.12
CA VAL A 22 1.16 -43.31 20.11
C VAL A 22 1.47 -43.84 21.49
N ARG A 23 0.54 -44.60 22.05
CA ARG A 23 0.75 -45.37 23.28
C ARG A 23 0.81 -46.85 22.93
N ASN A 24 1.84 -47.52 23.41
CA ASN A 24 1.97 -48.96 23.31
C ASN A 24 1.39 -49.61 24.56
N GLU A 25 0.25 -50.29 24.43
CA GLU A 25 -0.37 -51.05 25.51
C GLU A 25 0.17 -52.48 25.63
N ASP A 26 1.04 -52.93 24.73
CA ASP A 26 1.64 -54.25 24.83
C ASP A 26 2.75 -54.29 25.88
N SER A 27 3.10 -55.52 26.26
CA SER A 27 4.25 -55.84 27.12
C SER A 27 5.58 -55.91 26.37
N THR A 28 5.58 -55.69 25.04
CA THR A 28 6.79 -55.73 24.20
C THR A 28 6.93 -54.44 23.37
N PRO A 29 8.15 -54.01 23.03
CA PRO A 29 8.36 -52.84 22.18
C PRO A 29 7.76 -53.03 20.78
N ARG A 30 7.21 -51.96 20.22
CA ARG A 30 6.64 -51.93 18.87
C ARG A 30 7.29 -50.84 18.03
N THR A 31 7.41 -51.09 16.74
CA THR A 31 7.83 -50.07 15.78
C THR A 31 6.69 -49.80 14.81
N LEU A 32 6.31 -48.54 14.68
CA LEU A 32 5.26 -48.10 13.76
C LEU A 32 5.87 -47.33 12.61
N VAL A 33 5.27 -47.48 11.44
CA VAL A 33 5.49 -46.62 10.28
C VAL A 33 4.32 -45.64 10.22
N ILE A 34 4.62 -44.36 10.37
CA ILE A 34 3.64 -43.28 10.26
C ILE A 34 3.78 -42.69 8.87
N GLU A 35 2.73 -42.83 8.06
CA GLU A 35 2.61 -42.18 6.76
C GLU A 35 2.01 -40.78 6.93
N HIS A 36 2.76 -39.77 6.50
CA HIS A 36 2.35 -38.37 6.53
C HIS A 36 2.26 -37.85 5.09
N PRO A 37 1.13 -37.23 4.68
CA PRO A 37 0.98 -36.66 3.33
C PRO A 37 2.06 -35.60 3.02
N ALA A 38 2.77 -35.75 1.90
CA ALA A 38 3.65 -34.70 1.39
C ALA A 38 2.79 -33.70 0.60
N ARG A 39 2.50 -32.56 1.22
CA ARG A 39 1.61 -31.54 0.64
C ARG A 39 2.35 -30.69 -0.39
N PRO A 40 1.71 -30.30 -1.51
CA PRO A 40 2.29 -29.35 -2.46
C PRO A 40 2.72 -28.05 -1.76
N GLU A 41 3.87 -27.50 -2.14
CA GLU A 41 4.46 -26.25 -1.62
C GLU A 41 4.91 -26.26 -0.14
N TRP A 42 4.50 -27.26 0.64
CA TRP A 42 4.99 -27.47 2.01
C TRP A 42 6.25 -28.31 2.02
N LYS A 43 7.20 -27.94 2.88
CA LYS A 43 8.45 -28.68 3.09
C LYS A 43 8.62 -29.00 4.56
N LEU A 44 9.16 -30.18 4.84
CA LEU A 44 9.60 -30.52 6.20
C LEU A 44 10.72 -29.57 6.63
N ARG A 45 10.59 -29.01 7.83
CA ARG A 45 11.61 -28.13 8.40
C ARG A 45 12.83 -28.96 8.83
N GLU A 46 14.02 -28.41 8.66
CA GLU A 46 15.27 -29.10 8.99
C GLU A 46 15.44 -29.39 10.50
N ASP A 47 14.79 -28.59 11.33
CA ASP A 47 14.74 -28.74 12.79
C ASP A 47 13.68 -29.77 13.27
N GLY A 48 13.00 -30.43 12.34
CA GLY A 48 11.95 -31.42 12.61
C GLY A 48 12.39 -32.88 12.50
N ALA A 49 11.43 -33.79 12.70
CA ALA A 49 11.63 -35.21 12.45
C ALA A 49 12.03 -35.45 10.98
N LYS A 50 12.98 -36.35 10.76
CA LYS A 50 13.43 -36.73 9.42
C LYS A 50 12.71 -38.00 8.97
N PRO A 51 12.12 -38.02 7.77
CA PRO A 51 11.48 -39.21 7.26
C PRO A 51 12.56 -40.22 6.87
N GLU A 52 12.25 -41.50 7.08
CA GLU A 52 13.08 -42.61 6.65
C GLU A 52 12.97 -42.80 5.13
N GLU A 53 11.79 -42.54 4.57
CA GLU A 53 11.54 -42.63 3.14
C GLU A 53 10.71 -41.44 2.64
N LYS A 54 11.06 -40.94 1.45
CA LYS A 54 10.28 -39.93 0.70
C LYS A 54 9.76 -40.60 -0.57
N ALA A 55 8.45 -40.83 -0.63
CA ALA A 55 7.76 -41.38 -1.80
C ALA A 55 6.87 -40.30 -2.44
N ALA A 56 6.38 -40.55 -3.66
CA ALA A 56 5.50 -39.59 -4.35
C ALA A 56 4.22 -39.33 -3.53
N GLY A 57 4.13 -38.15 -2.92
CA GLY A 57 2.98 -37.71 -2.12
C GLY A 57 2.99 -38.12 -0.64
N LEU A 58 4.04 -38.81 -0.14
CA LEU A 58 4.11 -39.27 1.25
C LEU A 58 5.52 -39.18 1.85
N TYR A 59 5.58 -38.83 3.13
CA TYR A 59 6.72 -38.99 4.02
C TYR A 59 6.46 -40.14 4.98
N ARG A 60 7.39 -41.09 5.09
CA ARG A 60 7.29 -42.19 6.06
C ARG A 60 8.24 -41.97 7.22
N PHE A 61 7.71 -42.05 8.44
CA PHE A 61 8.46 -41.93 9.68
C PHE A 61 8.41 -43.22 10.46
N ARG A 62 9.55 -43.64 11.00
CA ARG A 62 9.63 -44.78 11.91
C ARG A 62 9.60 -44.28 13.34
N LEU A 63 8.64 -44.74 14.13
CA LEU A 63 8.51 -44.43 15.55
C LEU A 63 8.59 -45.73 16.36
N GLY A 64 9.69 -45.90 17.10
CA GLY A 64 9.80 -46.94 18.11
C GLY A 64 9.05 -46.52 19.36
N VAL A 65 8.24 -47.43 19.92
CA VAL A 65 7.45 -47.21 21.13
C VAL A 65 7.67 -48.37 22.08
N GLU A 66 8.37 -48.11 23.18
CA GLU A 66 8.65 -49.10 24.22
C GLU A 66 7.37 -49.63 24.88
N ALA A 67 7.46 -50.83 25.47
CA ALA A 67 6.35 -51.44 26.18
C ALA A 67 5.77 -50.50 27.24
N LYS A 68 4.44 -50.39 27.30
CA LYS A 68 3.71 -49.52 28.25
C LYS A 68 4.08 -48.03 28.20
N LYS A 69 4.79 -47.56 27.16
CA LYS A 69 5.15 -46.14 27.00
C LYS A 69 4.28 -45.43 25.97
N THR A 70 4.28 -44.10 26.07
CA THR A 70 3.71 -43.19 25.08
C THR A 70 4.83 -42.41 24.44
N GLU A 71 4.89 -42.44 23.11
CA GLU A 71 5.85 -41.68 22.32
C GLU A 71 5.14 -40.67 21.41
N ARG A 72 5.89 -39.65 21.00
CA ARG A 72 5.37 -38.56 20.17
C ARG A 72 6.26 -38.33 18.95
N LEU A 73 5.66 -38.33 17.78
CA LEU A 73 6.29 -37.85 16.56
C LEU A 73 5.76 -36.47 16.24
N VAL A 74 6.65 -35.48 16.17
CA VAL A 74 6.32 -34.11 15.77
C VAL A 74 6.83 -33.86 14.35
N VAL A 75 5.90 -33.69 13.43
CA VAL A 75 6.17 -33.30 12.04
C VAL A 75 5.98 -31.80 11.92
N ASN A 76 7.07 -31.09 11.61
CA ASN A 76 7.06 -29.65 11.39
C ASN A 76 7.19 -29.37 9.90
N GLU A 77 6.25 -28.63 9.34
CA GLU A 77 6.27 -28.21 7.94
C GLU A 77 6.25 -26.68 7.85
N ALA A 78 6.84 -26.17 6.78
CA ALA A 78 6.76 -24.77 6.41
C ALA A 78 6.42 -24.63 4.93
N LYS A 79 5.62 -23.62 4.61
CA LYS A 79 5.35 -23.18 3.23
C LYS A 79 5.79 -21.72 3.10
N PRO A 80 6.72 -21.38 2.20
CA PRO A 80 7.08 -20.00 1.95
C PRO A 80 5.92 -19.24 1.30
N LEU A 81 5.70 -18.02 1.75
CA LEU A 81 4.77 -17.06 1.20
C LEU A 81 5.55 -15.87 0.68
N TYR A 82 5.24 -15.46 -0.54
CA TYR A 82 5.83 -14.28 -1.17
C TYR A 82 4.72 -13.26 -1.40
N SER A 83 4.88 -12.05 -0.85
CA SER A 83 3.98 -10.93 -1.13
C SER A 83 4.76 -9.81 -1.80
N GLN A 84 4.15 -9.20 -2.82
CA GLN A 84 4.73 -8.09 -3.55
C GLN A 84 3.81 -6.88 -3.47
N TYR A 85 4.38 -5.75 -3.08
CA TYR A 85 3.71 -4.46 -2.96
C TYR A 85 4.36 -3.47 -3.93
N THR A 86 3.56 -2.61 -4.55
CA THR A 86 4.07 -1.45 -5.29
C THR A 86 4.18 -0.28 -4.32
N LEU A 87 5.34 0.36 -4.22
CA LEU A 87 5.56 1.47 -3.27
C LEU A 87 4.61 2.63 -3.51
N ASN A 88 4.21 2.85 -4.77
CA ASN A 88 3.21 3.86 -5.11
C ASN A 88 1.81 3.53 -4.55
N GLY A 89 1.50 2.26 -4.31
CA GLY A 89 0.24 1.81 -3.71
C GLY A 89 0.23 1.86 -2.18
N VAL A 90 1.40 1.87 -1.53
CA VAL A 90 1.51 1.71 -0.07
C VAL A 90 0.78 2.83 0.68
N THR A 91 -0.03 2.45 1.68
CA THR A 91 -0.73 3.36 2.60
C THR A 91 -0.16 3.30 4.02
N ASN A 92 -0.54 4.26 4.87
CA ASN A 92 -0.11 4.26 6.28
C ASN A 92 -0.69 3.07 7.05
N GLU A 93 -1.92 2.65 6.73
CA GLU A 93 -2.57 1.49 7.33
C GLU A 93 -1.84 0.18 6.99
N GLU A 94 -1.34 0.06 5.75
CA GLU A 94 -0.52 -1.08 5.34
C GLU A 94 0.85 -1.07 6.03
N ILE A 95 1.49 0.09 6.18
CA ILE A 95 2.74 0.24 6.95
C ILE A 95 2.52 -0.22 8.40
N ASP A 96 1.43 0.22 9.02
CA ASP A 96 1.09 -0.16 10.40
C ASP A 96 0.81 -1.66 10.53
N LEU A 97 0.14 -2.28 9.54
CA LEU A 97 -0.07 -3.71 9.49
C LEU A 97 1.26 -4.48 9.40
N LEU A 98 2.16 -4.05 8.51
CA LEU A 98 3.47 -4.65 8.32
C LEU A 98 4.34 -4.55 9.59
N LEU A 99 4.27 -3.44 10.32
CA LEU A 99 4.93 -3.28 11.62
C LEU A 99 4.39 -4.23 12.68
N ARG A 100 3.06 -4.33 12.79
CA ARG A 100 2.41 -5.25 13.75
C ARG A 100 2.77 -6.71 13.47
N GLN A 101 2.91 -7.07 12.20
CA GLN A 101 3.34 -8.40 11.78
C GLN A 101 4.86 -8.62 11.92
N LYS A 102 5.63 -7.60 12.31
CA LYS A 102 7.10 -7.59 12.32
C LYS A 102 7.70 -7.92 10.96
N SER A 103 6.97 -7.58 9.90
CA SER A 103 7.33 -7.78 8.49
C SER A 103 8.18 -6.64 7.92
N ILE A 104 8.44 -5.58 8.70
CA ILE A 104 9.37 -4.48 8.39
C ILE A 104 10.10 -4.03 9.66
N ASN A 105 11.28 -3.41 9.50
CA ASN A 105 12.03 -2.78 10.58
C ASN A 105 11.83 -1.24 10.59
N ALA A 106 12.43 -0.56 11.56
CA ALA A 106 12.31 0.89 11.72
C ALA A 106 12.83 1.70 10.52
N ASP A 107 13.89 1.24 9.85
CA ASP A 107 14.47 1.94 8.69
C ASP A 107 13.55 1.89 7.47
N ILE A 108 12.94 0.72 7.24
CA ILE A 108 11.94 0.51 6.19
C ILE A 108 10.70 1.35 6.49
N GLU A 109 10.19 1.29 7.72
CA GLU A 109 9.06 2.11 8.16
C GLU A 109 9.30 3.59 7.87
N LYS A 110 10.45 4.12 8.30
CA LYS A 110 10.81 5.52 8.09
C LYS A 110 10.81 5.87 6.60
N SER A 111 11.38 5.00 5.77
CA SER A 111 11.44 5.22 4.31
C SER A 111 10.04 5.21 3.67
N LEU A 112 9.19 4.23 4.03
CA LEU A 112 7.82 4.14 3.54
C LEU A 112 6.98 5.34 3.99
N ARG A 113 7.12 5.78 5.26
CA ARG A 113 6.42 6.97 5.78
C ARG A 113 6.87 8.26 5.10
N THR A 114 8.14 8.36 4.72
CA THR A 114 8.64 9.52 3.97
C THR A 114 8.00 9.55 2.57
N ILE A 115 7.88 8.39 1.90
CA ILE A 115 7.18 8.28 0.61
C ILE A 115 5.69 8.63 0.76
N THR A 116 4.99 8.12 1.77
CA THR A 116 3.56 8.43 1.96
C THR A 116 3.33 9.90 2.29
N ALA A 117 4.23 10.54 3.05
CA ALA A 117 4.20 11.98 3.28
C ALA A 117 4.38 12.77 1.97
N GLN A 118 5.32 12.38 1.10
CA GLN A 118 5.51 13.04 -0.19
C GLN A 118 4.31 12.83 -1.13
N LYS A 119 3.68 11.65 -1.12
CA LYS A 119 2.42 11.41 -1.85
C LYS A 119 1.32 12.36 -1.38
N LYS A 120 1.24 12.63 -0.08
CA LYS A 120 0.29 13.60 0.46
C LYS A 120 0.55 15.02 -0.08
N VAL A 121 1.82 15.45 -0.15
CA VAL A 121 2.19 16.75 -0.73
C VAL A 121 1.70 16.88 -2.17
N VAL A 122 1.91 15.84 -3.00
CA VAL A 122 1.40 15.81 -4.39
C VAL A 122 -0.13 15.91 -4.40
N ALA A 123 -0.82 15.13 -3.56
CA ALA A 123 -2.28 15.14 -3.50
C ALA A 123 -2.85 16.51 -3.06
N ASP A 124 -2.16 17.20 -2.14
CA ASP A 124 -2.56 18.54 -1.69
C ASP A 124 -2.43 19.56 -2.85
N PHE A 125 -1.39 19.47 -3.69
CA PHE A 125 -1.28 20.28 -4.91
C PHE A 125 -2.34 19.96 -5.96
N ASP A 126 -2.64 18.67 -6.18
CA ASP A 126 -3.71 18.27 -7.09
C ASP A 126 -5.08 18.78 -6.63
N GLY A 127 -5.32 18.83 -5.30
CA GLY A 127 -6.48 19.47 -4.70
C GLY A 127 -6.53 20.97 -4.99
N ALA A 128 -5.43 21.68 -4.73
CA ALA A 128 -5.34 23.12 -4.98
C ALA A 128 -5.57 23.49 -6.46
N LEU A 129 -5.03 22.72 -7.40
CA LEU A 129 -5.26 22.93 -8.83
C LEU A 129 -6.74 22.78 -9.22
N LYS A 130 -7.45 21.81 -8.64
CA LYS A 130 -8.90 21.63 -8.86
C LYS A 130 -9.69 22.81 -8.31
N ASP A 131 -9.35 23.29 -7.11
CA ASP A 131 -10.04 24.43 -6.49
C ASP A 131 -9.81 25.72 -7.28
N GLN A 132 -8.58 25.97 -7.74
CA GLN A 132 -8.25 27.11 -8.60
C GLN A 132 -9.01 27.04 -9.93
N GLN A 133 -9.08 25.87 -10.57
CA GLN A 133 -9.85 25.71 -11.80
C GLN A 133 -11.34 26.00 -11.57
N LYS A 134 -11.91 25.45 -10.49
CA LYS A 134 -13.30 25.69 -10.11
C LYS A 134 -13.59 27.18 -9.86
N ALA A 135 -12.66 27.90 -9.23
CA ALA A 135 -12.79 29.34 -9.01
C ALA A 135 -12.80 30.12 -10.33
N MET A 136 -11.93 29.77 -11.29
CA MET A 136 -11.94 30.37 -12.63
C MET A 136 -13.27 30.12 -13.35
N ASP A 137 -13.78 28.89 -13.32
CA ASP A 137 -15.03 28.51 -13.98
C ASP A 137 -16.24 29.26 -13.39
N GLN A 138 -16.24 29.47 -12.07
CA GLN A 138 -17.25 30.27 -11.39
C GLN A 138 -17.23 31.74 -11.87
N ILE A 139 -16.04 32.35 -11.95
CA ILE A 139 -15.90 33.73 -12.44
C ILE A 139 -16.39 33.83 -13.89
N PHE A 140 -16.00 32.90 -14.77
CA PHE A 140 -16.49 32.93 -16.16
C PHE A 140 -18.01 32.82 -16.27
N THR A 141 -18.63 32.01 -15.41
CA THR A 141 -20.09 31.89 -15.33
C THR A 141 -20.73 33.20 -14.86
N ASP A 142 -20.16 33.83 -13.85
CA ASP A 142 -20.63 35.11 -13.32
C ASP A 142 -20.50 36.24 -14.35
N GLN A 143 -19.35 36.34 -15.03
CA GLN A 143 -19.13 37.29 -16.13
C GLN A 143 -20.15 37.12 -17.25
N ALA A 144 -20.45 35.88 -17.64
CA ALA A 144 -21.45 35.60 -18.69
C ALA A 144 -22.84 36.11 -18.28
N ARG A 145 -23.24 35.87 -17.03
CA ARG A 145 -24.50 36.39 -16.47
C ARG A 145 -24.52 37.91 -16.42
N LEU A 146 -23.43 38.56 -16.00
CA LEU A 146 -23.34 40.02 -15.96
C LEU A 146 -23.47 40.64 -17.36
N ARG A 147 -22.78 40.07 -18.35
CA ARG A 147 -22.90 40.51 -19.76
C ARG A 147 -24.32 40.35 -20.28
N GLU A 148 -25.01 39.26 -19.92
CA GLU A 148 -26.40 39.05 -20.30
C GLU A 148 -27.33 40.06 -19.62
N ASN A 149 -27.14 40.34 -18.33
CA ASN A 149 -27.88 41.37 -17.61
C ASN A 149 -27.68 42.76 -18.23
N MET A 150 -26.46 43.08 -18.67
CA MET A 150 -26.16 44.35 -19.32
C MET A 150 -26.88 44.52 -20.66
N LYS A 151 -27.04 43.45 -21.44
CA LYS A 151 -27.80 43.49 -22.71
C LYS A 151 -29.29 43.79 -22.51
N ALA A 152 -29.84 43.44 -21.34
CA ALA A 152 -31.25 43.65 -21.04
C ALA A 152 -31.59 45.09 -20.61
N LEU A 153 -30.59 45.91 -20.28
CA LEU A 153 -30.77 47.32 -19.88
C LEU A 153 -31.14 48.19 -21.08
N LYS A 154 -32.12 49.10 -20.92
CA LYS A 154 -32.70 49.91 -22.03
C LYS A 154 -32.22 51.37 -22.06
N GLY A 155 -31.36 51.78 -21.13
CA GLY A 155 -30.69 53.09 -21.12
C GLY A 155 -31.35 54.16 -20.23
N SER A 156 -32.20 53.80 -19.28
CA SER A 156 -32.75 54.74 -18.29
C SER A 156 -31.65 55.35 -17.39
N ALA A 157 -31.95 56.46 -16.72
CA ALA A 157 -30.99 57.12 -15.81
C ALA A 157 -30.60 56.21 -14.63
N GLU A 158 -31.54 55.42 -14.12
CA GLU A 158 -31.34 54.43 -13.06
C GLU A 158 -30.50 53.23 -13.55
N GLU A 159 -30.67 52.82 -14.81
CA GLU A 159 -29.92 51.72 -15.42
C GLU A 159 -28.45 52.09 -15.71
N ARG A 160 -28.12 53.37 -15.91
CA ARG A 160 -26.72 53.82 -16.08
C ARG A 160 -25.86 53.54 -14.84
N THR A 161 -26.42 53.73 -13.64
CA THR A 161 -25.72 53.44 -12.38
C THR A 161 -25.45 51.94 -12.23
N LEU A 162 -26.41 51.09 -12.64
CA LEU A 162 -26.23 49.63 -12.65
C LEU A 162 -25.17 49.18 -13.65
N LEU A 163 -25.16 49.77 -14.85
CA LEU A 163 -24.14 49.51 -15.87
C LEU A 163 -22.73 49.82 -15.37
N GLN A 164 -22.55 50.97 -14.69
CA GLN A 164 -21.27 51.35 -14.10
C GLN A 164 -20.82 50.36 -13.02
N ARG A 165 -21.75 49.88 -12.19
CA ARG A 165 -21.45 48.87 -11.17
C ARG A 165 -21.03 47.53 -11.79
N TYR A 166 -21.74 47.05 -12.81
CA TYR A 166 -21.40 45.80 -13.48
C TYR A 166 -20.06 45.88 -14.21
N THR A 167 -19.75 47.01 -14.85
CA THR A 167 -18.45 47.23 -15.49
C THR A 167 -17.32 47.15 -14.47
N LYS A 168 -17.48 47.82 -13.32
CA LYS A 168 -16.51 47.75 -12.22
C LYS A 168 -16.35 46.31 -11.69
N GLN A 169 -17.43 45.56 -11.56
CA GLN A 169 -17.36 44.16 -11.14
C GLN A 169 -16.60 43.29 -12.15
N LEU A 170 -16.82 43.49 -13.45
CA LEU A 170 -16.07 42.78 -14.49
C LEU A 170 -14.56 43.09 -14.42
N ASP A 171 -14.19 44.35 -14.19
CA ASP A 171 -12.78 44.75 -14.03
C ASP A 171 -12.12 44.10 -12.80
N GLU A 172 -12.85 44.02 -11.68
CA GLU A 172 -12.42 43.32 -10.46
C GLU A 172 -12.26 41.81 -10.70
N GLU A 173 -13.20 41.20 -11.41
CA GLU A 173 -13.18 39.77 -11.78
C GLU A 173 -12.00 39.44 -12.73
N GLU A 174 -11.66 40.30 -13.68
CA GLU A 174 -10.46 40.12 -14.53
C GLU A 174 -9.17 40.19 -13.71
N THR A 175 -9.08 41.13 -12.76
CA THR A 175 -7.92 41.22 -11.86
C THR A 175 -7.78 39.95 -11.02
N GLN A 176 -8.89 39.39 -10.54
CA GLN A 176 -8.91 38.12 -9.80
C GLN A 176 -8.52 36.93 -10.69
N LEU A 177 -9.03 36.86 -11.92
CA LEU A 177 -8.67 35.81 -12.87
C LEU A 177 -7.17 35.77 -13.15
N ASP A 178 -6.55 36.93 -13.35
CA ASP A 178 -5.11 37.01 -13.58
C ASP A 178 -4.29 36.55 -12.37
N ALA A 179 -4.75 36.90 -11.15
CA ALA A 179 -4.12 36.40 -9.93
C ALA A 179 -4.24 34.86 -9.79
N ILE A 180 -5.43 34.31 -10.07
CA ILE A 180 -5.66 32.86 -10.01
C ILE A 180 -4.83 32.14 -11.08
N ARG A 181 -4.74 32.68 -12.30
CA ARG A 181 -3.91 32.09 -13.38
C ARG A 181 -2.44 32.01 -13.00
N ARG A 182 -1.87 33.07 -12.42
CA ARG A 182 -0.48 33.07 -11.94
C ARG A 182 -0.28 32.03 -10.84
N THR A 183 -1.18 32.02 -9.85
CA THR A 183 -1.12 31.06 -8.75
C THR A 183 -1.23 29.61 -9.24
N LYS A 184 -2.11 29.36 -10.21
CA LYS A 184 -2.27 28.05 -10.85
C LYS A 184 -1.00 27.63 -11.57
N GLN A 185 -0.39 28.51 -12.36
CA GLN A 185 0.88 28.23 -13.04
C GLN A 185 1.98 27.87 -12.03
N ASP A 186 2.11 28.62 -10.94
CA ASP A 186 3.08 28.33 -9.89
C ASP A 186 2.78 26.98 -9.21
N THR A 187 1.49 26.71 -8.93
CA THR A 187 1.04 25.43 -8.34
C THR A 187 1.35 24.25 -9.26
N GLU A 188 1.15 24.38 -10.58
CA GLU A 188 1.50 23.35 -11.56
C GLU A 188 3.01 23.06 -11.60
N VAL A 189 3.84 24.09 -11.45
CA VAL A 189 5.31 23.92 -11.36
C VAL A 189 5.66 23.17 -10.08
N GLN A 190 5.12 23.57 -8.93
CA GLN A 190 5.37 22.90 -7.66
C GLN A 190 4.87 21.45 -7.65
N GLN A 191 3.71 21.18 -8.25
CA GLN A 191 3.15 19.84 -8.40
C GLN A 191 4.07 18.93 -9.23
N LYS A 192 4.63 19.43 -10.34
CA LYS A 192 5.59 18.69 -11.17
C LYS A 192 6.89 18.41 -10.44
N LEU A 193 7.40 19.38 -9.68
CA LEU A 193 8.60 19.20 -8.85
C LEU A 193 8.35 18.16 -7.76
N ALA A 194 7.23 18.26 -7.03
CA ALA A 194 6.85 17.31 -5.99
C ALA A 194 6.70 15.88 -6.53
N ASN A 195 6.12 15.73 -7.74
CA ASN A 195 6.03 14.46 -8.45
C ASN A 195 7.40 13.89 -8.83
N SER A 196 8.31 14.74 -9.32
CA SER A 196 9.68 14.33 -9.66
C SER A 196 10.45 13.87 -8.42
N VAL A 197 10.29 14.58 -7.30
CA VAL A 197 10.86 14.17 -6.00
C VAL A 197 10.31 12.81 -5.57
N LEU A 198 8.98 12.61 -5.65
CA LEU A 198 8.36 11.33 -5.31
C LEU A 198 8.90 10.18 -6.19
N GLN A 199 9.01 10.40 -7.50
CA GLN A 199 9.53 9.40 -8.43
C GLN A 199 10.98 9.04 -8.10
N ASN A 200 11.82 10.04 -7.83
CA ASN A 200 13.22 9.82 -7.45
C ASN A 200 13.31 9.02 -6.13
N MET A 201 12.54 9.40 -5.11
CA MET A 201 12.49 8.66 -3.84
C MET A 201 12.10 7.20 -4.05
N ILE A 202 11.12 6.92 -4.91
CA ILE A 202 10.67 5.55 -5.20
C ILE A 202 11.74 4.76 -5.99
N GLN A 203 12.42 5.41 -6.93
CA GLN A 203 13.40 4.77 -7.80
C GLN A 203 14.73 4.49 -7.08
N GLU A 204 15.16 5.42 -6.22
CA GLU A 204 16.41 5.33 -5.47
C GLU A 204 16.29 4.45 -4.23
N LEU A 205 15.07 4.20 -3.73
CA LEU A 205 14.89 3.33 -2.57
C LEU A 205 15.26 1.87 -2.90
N GLN A 206 16.42 1.46 -2.38
CA GLN A 206 16.93 0.09 -2.44
C GLN A 206 17.31 -0.35 -1.05
N MET A 207 16.66 -1.40 -0.55
CA MET A 207 16.90 -1.94 0.78
C MET A 207 16.79 -3.46 0.74
N ASP A 208 17.70 -4.15 1.42
CA ASP A 208 17.59 -5.58 1.67
C ASP A 208 17.74 -5.80 3.17
N VAL A 209 16.73 -6.40 3.79
CA VAL A 209 16.65 -6.58 5.24
C VAL A 209 16.24 -8.01 5.53
N THR A 210 17.07 -8.72 6.28
CA THR A 210 16.68 -9.97 6.91
C THR A 210 15.94 -9.64 8.20
N LEU A 211 14.69 -10.10 8.32
CA LEU A 211 13.81 -9.85 9.48
C LEU A 211 13.84 -11.04 10.44
#